data_AF-A0A3C1IKA0-F1
#
_entry.id   AF-A0A3C1IKA0-F1
#
_cell.length_a   1.000
_cell.length_b   1.000
_cell.length_c   1.000
_cell.angle_alpha   90.00
_cell.angle_beta   90.00
_cell.angle_gamma   90.00
#
_symmetry.space_group_name_H-M   'P 1'
#
loop_
_entity.id
_entity.type
_entity.pdbx_description
1 polymer ?
#
loop_
_entity_poly.entity_id
_entity_poly.type
_entity_poly.pdbx_seq_one_letter_code
_entity_poly.pdbx_strand_id
1 'polypeptide(L)'
;MPDVSWCIKGGSRGYVTTRPLEWWIGKYESGWRLTVAEGRQFESSVPELKYKKRWLQSLLGWFQPFTWFLSPDDPFFLKSACIHDVLLEDGYRVAFADSQWFEAALSEDADPLKSRLAYLAMRMRRFWRWAKSRPRS
;
A
#
# COMPACT_ATOMS: atom_id res chain seq x y z
N MET A 1 -12.84 7.05 12.66
CA MET A 1 -11.57 7.44 12.03
C MET A 1 -10.47 6.67 12.74
N PRO A 2 -9.56 6.03 12.00
CA PRO A 2 -8.51 5.21 12.59
C PRO A 2 -7.50 6.11 13.30
N ASP A 3 -6.81 5.56 14.31
CA ASP A 3 -5.77 6.29 15.02
C ASP A 3 -4.53 6.41 14.13
N VAL A 4 -4.20 7.64 13.76
CA VAL A 4 -3.02 7.98 12.94
C VAL A 4 -1.95 8.73 13.73
N SER A 5 -2.09 8.86 15.05
CA SER A 5 -1.10 9.54 15.91
C SER A 5 0.29 8.89 15.92
N TRP A 6 0.40 7.69 15.34
CA TRP A 6 1.65 6.95 15.15
C TRP A 6 2.47 7.39 13.93
N CYS A 7 1.94 8.27 13.07
CA CYS A 7 2.67 8.78 11.91
C CYS A 7 2.38 10.25 11.64
N ILE A 8 3.34 10.90 10.98
CA ILE A 8 3.19 12.27 10.47
C ILE A 8 3.56 12.31 8.99
N LYS A 9 2.94 13.24 8.26
CA LYS A 9 3.31 13.53 6.88
C LYS A 9 4.67 14.24 6.86
N GLY A 10 5.63 13.71 6.12
CA GLY A 10 7.00 14.22 6.08
C GLY A 10 8.02 13.20 5.57
N GLY A 11 9.30 13.54 5.66
CA GLY A 11 10.39 12.69 5.19
C GLY A 11 10.50 12.63 3.65
N SER A 12 11.45 11.82 3.18
CA SER A 12 11.74 11.64 1.75
C SER A 12 10.71 10.78 1.02
N ARG A 13 9.95 9.97 1.77
CA ARG A 13 8.95 9.01 1.24
C ARG A 13 7.50 9.41 1.46
N GLY A 14 7.23 10.53 2.14
CA GLY A 14 5.90 11.10 2.32
C GLY A 14 5.33 10.95 3.73
N TYR A 15 5.62 9.84 4.43
CA TYR A 15 5.25 9.65 5.83
C TYR A 15 6.40 9.12 6.69
N VAL A 16 6.37 9.45 7.98
CA VAL A 16 7.32 9.00 8.99
C VAL A 16 6.58 8.49 10.22
N THR A 17 6.98 7.34 10.76
CA THR A 17 6.46 6.84 12.04
C THR A 17 7.00 7.67 13.21
N THR A 18 6.12 8.10 14.11
CA THR A 18 6.45 8.86 15.33
C THR A 18 6.46 8.00 16.59
N ARG A 19 5.94 6.78 16.50
CA ARG A 19 6.04 5.77 17.55
C ARG A 19 6.07 4.37 16.92
N PRO A 20 6.51 3.35 17.66
CA PRO A 20 6.48 1.98 17.17
C PRO A 20 5.06 1.54 16.79
N LEU A 21 4.92 0.92 15.63
CA LEU A 21 3.67 0.34 15.15
C LEU A 21 3.79 -1.19 15.22
N GLU A 22 2.88 -1.82 15.96
CA GLU A 22 2.81 -3.26 16.08
C GLU A 22 1.74 -3.84 15.15
N TRP A 23 2.06 -4.94 14.49
CA TRP A 23 1.14 -5.66 13.61
C TRP A 23 1.27 -7.16 13.80
N TRP A 24 0.15 -7.84 14.03
CA TRP A 24 0.12 -9.31 14.09
C TRP A 24 -0.06 -9.87 12.69
N ILE A 25 0.90 -10.66 12.24
CA ILE A 25 0.90 -11.23 10.89
C ILE A 25 -0.13 -12.35 10.79
N GLY A 26 -1.02 -12.29 9.81
CA GLY A 26 -1.98 -13.34 9.45
C GLY A 26 -3.21 -13.45 10.37
N LYS A 27 -3.04 -13.30 11.69
CA LYS A 27 -4.16 -13.14 12.65
C LYS A 27 -3.69 -12.47 13.93
N TYR A 28 -4.63 -11.87 14.67
CA TYR A 28 -4.37 -11.43 16.04
C TYR A 28 -3.86 -12.60 16.89
N GLU A 29 -2.80 -12.36 17.68
CA GLU A 29 -2.11 -13.40 18.47
C GLU A 29 -1.64 -14.61 17.65
N SER A 30 -1.18 -14.39 16.41
CA SER A 30 -0.57 -15.44 15.59
C SER A 30 0.75 -15.98 16.13
N GLY A 31 1.32 -15.34 17.16
CA GLY A 31 2.69 -15.58 17.63
C GLY A 31 3.75 -14.89 16.79
N TRP A 32 3.37 -14.25 15.68
CA TRP A 32 4.27 -13.46 14.84
C TRP A 32 3.85 -11.99 14.84
N ARG A 33 4.59 -11.19 15.60
CA ARG A 33 4.39 -9.74 15.70
C ARG A 33 5.47 -9.00 14.91
N LEU A 34 5.06 -8.30 13.85
CA LEU A 34 5.86 -7.30 13.17
C LEU A 34 5.89 -6.03 14.03
N THR A 35 7.08 -5.49 14.27
CA THR A 35 7.25 -4.21 14.97
C THR A 35 7.97 -3.25 14.04
N VAL A 36 7.27 -2.22 13.59
CA VAL A 36 7.86 -1.13 12.81
C VAL A 36 8.44 -0.11 13.78
N ALA A 37 9.74 0.16 13.67
CA ALA A 37 10.41 1.13 14.52
C ALA A 37 9.92 2.57 14.29
N GLU A 38 10.11 3.42 15.31
CA GLU A 38 9.98 4.87 15.19
C GLU A 38 11.00 5.43 14.17
N GLY A 39 10.63 6.50 13.48
CA GLY A 39 11.47 7.17 12.48
C GLY A 39 11.52 6.46 11.12
N ARG A 40 10.74 5.39 10.93
CA ARG A 40 10.66 4.67 9.65
C ARG A 40 9.88 5.51 8.65
N GLN A 41 10.49 5.71 7.48
CA GLN A 41 9.85 6.41 6.37
C GLN A 41 9.15 5.40 5.47
N PHE A 42 7.88 5.65 5.16
CA PHE A 42 7.10 4.81 4.25
C PHE A 42 6.36 5.69 3.25
N GLU A 43 6.05 5.10 2.10
CA GLU A 43 5.23 5.71 1.08
C GLU A 43 3.80 5.23 1.24
N SER A 44 2.81 6.12 1.11
CA SER A 44 1.43 5.68 0.97
C SER A 44 1.31 4.97 -0.38
N SER A 45 1.36 3.63 -0.36
CA SER A 45 1.54 2.77 -1.53
C SER A 45 0.32 2.74 -2.47
N VAL A 46 -0.43 3.83 -2.61
CA VAL A 46 -1.35 4.04 -3.73
C VAL A 46 -0.50 4.44 -4.94
N PRO A 47 -0.34 3.56 -5.95
CA PRO A 47 0.52 3.89 -7.07
C PRO A 47 -0.07 5.07 -7.86
N GLU A 48 0.56 6.24 -7.77
CA GLU A 48 0.43 7.27 -8.80
C GLU A 48 0.95 6.68 -10.11
N LEU A 49 0.05 6.21 -10.98
CA LEU A 49 0.43 5.77 -12.31
C LEU A 49 0.79 7.01 -13.15
N LYS A 50 2.03 7.48 -13.03
CA LYS A 50 2.58 8.52 -13.89
C LYS A 50 2.91 7.91 -15.26
N TYR A 51 2.12 8.28 -16.28
CA TYR A 51 2.40 7.90 -17.65
C TYR A 51 3.62 8.67 -18.16
N LYS A 52 4.56 7.98 -18.83
CA LYS A 52 5.76 8.58 -19.42
C LYS A 52 5.47 9.70 -20.43
N LYS A 53 4.28 9.71 -21.04
CA LYS A 53 3.87 10.71 -22.03
C LYS A 53 2.77 11.59 -21.45
N ARG A 54 3.02 12.90 -21.39
CA ARG A 54 2.12 13.92 -20.81
C ARG A 54 0.71 13.90 -21.42
N TRP A 55 0.60 13.63 -22.72
CA TRP A 55 -0.69 13.56 -23.41
C TRP A 55 -1.51 12.31 -23.05
N LEU A 56 -0.85 11.17 -22.78
CA LEU A 56 -1.54 9.99 -22.24
C LEU A 56 -2.05 10.25 -20.81
N GLN A 57 -1.30 11.01 -20.01
CA GLN A 57 -1.76 11.45 -18.69
C GLN A 57 -3.01 12.33 -18.80
N SER A 58 -3.08 13.27 -19.75
CA SER A 58 -4.31 14.06 -19.96
C SER A 58 -5.47 13.23 -20.53
N LEU A 59 -5.20 12.29 -21.44
CA LEU A 59 -6.23 11.51 -22.13
C LEU A 59 -6.74 10.30 -21.33
N LEU A 60 -5.94 9.74 -20.42
CA LEU A 60 -6.32 8.59 -19.60
C LEU A 60 -6.31 8.90 -18.10
N GLY A 61 -5.86 10.10 -17.69
CA GLY A 61 -5.89 10.54 -16.30
C GLY A 61 -7.31 10.76 -15.75
N TRP A 62 -8.29 11.02 -16.62
CA TRP A 62 -9.71 11.00 -16.23
C TRP A 62 -10.24 9.56 -16.00
N PHE A 63 -9.59 8.57 -16.61
CA PHE A 63 -9.85 7.13 -16.45
C PHE A 63 -8.89 6.52 -15.41
N GLN A 64 -8.57 7.28 -14.35
CA GLN A 64 -7.62 6.90 -13.32
C GLN A 64 -8.38 6.54 -12.02
N PRO A 65 -9.00 5.35 -11.93
CA PRO A 65 -9.80 4.97 -10.78
C PRO A 65 -8.97 4.90 -9.49
N PHE A 66 -7.67 4.57 -9.55
CA PHE A 66 -6.86 4.38 -8.32
C PHE A 66 -6.59 5.65 -7.53
N THR A 67 -6.27 6.76 -8.20
CA THR A 67 -6.03 8.06 -7.54
C THR A 67 -7.31 8.74 -7.06
N TRP A 68 -8.46 8.40 -7.65
CA TRP A 68 -9.77 8.93 -7.22
C TRP A 68 -10.43 8.08 -6.12
N PHE A 69 -10.17 6.78 -6.05
CA PHE A 69 -10.86 5.85 -5.13
C PHE A 69 -10.11 5.59 -3.82
N LEU A 70 -8.79 5.80 -3.80
CA LEU A 70 -7.93 5.73 -2.63
C LEU A 70 -7.15 7.05 -2.55
N SER A 71 -7.51 7.92 -1.61
CA SER A 71 -6.68 9.09 -1.35
C SER A 71 -5.34 8.61 -0.80
N PRO A 72 -4.19 9.13 -1.27
CA PRO A 72 -2.89 8.79 -0.71
C PRO A 72 -2.77 9.19 0.77
N ASP A 73 -3.59 10.16 1.21
CA ASP A 73 -3.64 10.59 2.60
C ASP A 73 -4.83 9.98 3.37
N ASP A 74 -5.45 8.92 2.82
CA ASP A 74 -6.57 8.26 3.49
C ASP A 74 -6.08 7.55 4.76
N PRO A 75 -6.51 7.99 5.96
CA PRO A 75 -6.02 7.48 7.23
C PRO A 75 -6.29 5.97 7.40
N PHE A 76 -7.29 5.43 6.71
CA PHE A 76 -7.64 4.01 6.73
C PHE A 76 -6.62 3.09 6.04
N PHE A 77 -5.77 3.64 5.16
CA PHE A 77 -4.77 2.86 4.42
C PHE A 77 -3.33 3.12 4.84
N LEU A 78 -3.07 4.11 5.71
CA LEU A 78 -1.71 4.45 6.15
C LEU A 78 -1.01 3.29 6.85
N LYS A 79 -1.72 2.60 7.75
CA LYS A 79 -1.17 1.44 8.47
C LYS A 79 -0.82 0.31 7.52
N SER A 80 -1.71 0.02 6.58
CA SER A 80 -1.51 -0.98 5.53
C SER A 80 -0.30 -0.67 4.66
N ALA A 81 -0.15 0.59 4.23
CA ALA A 81 0.99 1.04 3.45
C ALA A 81 2.30 0.89 4.21
N CYS A 82 2.34 1.30 5.48
CA CYS A 82 3.52 1.15 6.33
C CYS A 82 3.94 -0.32 6.49
N ILE A 83 3.00 -1.22 6.76
CA ILE A 83 3.27 -2.67 6.89
C ILE A 83 3.75 -3.25 5.57
N HIS A 84 3.13 -2.87 4.46
CA HIS A 84 3.47 -3.34 3.12
C HIS A 84 4.91 -2.98 2.74
N ASP A 85 5.26 -1.70 2.92
CA ASP A 85 6.59 -1.19 2.63
C ASP A 85 7.66 -1.91 3.47
N VAL A 86 7.44 -2.05 4.78
CA VAL A 86 8.38 -2.74 5.67
C VAL A 86 8.58 -4.20 5.24
N LEU A 87 7.50 -4.92 4.94
CA LEU A 87 7.61 -6.31 4.49
C LEU A 87 8.36 -6.43 3.15
N LEU A 88 8.18 -5.49 2.23
CA LEU A 88 8.93 -5.49 0.98
C LEU A 88 10.42 -5.19 1.19
N GLU A 89 10.74 -4.26 2.09
CA GLU A 89 12.12 -3.88 2.43
C GLU A 89 12.86 -4.99 3.17
N ASP A 90 12.16 -5.73 4.02
CA ASP A 90 12.68 -6.92 4.72
C ASP A 90 12.84 -8.14 3.79
N GLY A 91 12.51 -7.99 2.49
CA GLY A 91 12.71 -9.02 1.48
C GLY A 91 11.61 -10.09 1.43
N TYR A 92 10.46 -9.87 2.10
CA TYR A 92 9.34 -10.79 1.98
C TYR A 92 8.79 -10.79 0.56
N ARG A 93 8.16 -11.91 0.21
CA ARG A 93 7.51 -12.06 -1.09
C ARG A 93 6.42 -11.01 -1.22
N VAL A 94 6.40 -10.32 -2.36
CA VAL A 94 5.41 -9.28 -2.65
C VAL A 94 3.96 -9.80 -2.54
N ALA A 95 3.71 -11.10 -2.76
CA ALA A 95 2.36 -11.67 -2.59
C ALA A 95 1.92 -11.71 -1.12
N PHE A 96 2.87 -11.94 -0.21
CA PHE A 96 2.66 -11.93 1.23
C PHE A 96 2.51 -10.49 1.75
N ALA A 97 3.35 -9.56 1.29
CA ALA A 97 3.19 -8.15 1.62
C ALA A 97 1.78 -7.64 1.20
N ASP A 98 1.33 -7.95 -0.02
CA ASP A 98 -0.01 -7.55 -0.51
C ASP A 98 -1.15 -8.12 0.35
N SER A 99 -1.02 -9.34 0.88
CA SER A 99 -2.07 -9.91 1.75
C SER A 99 -2.11 -9.24 3.11
N GLN A 100 -0.95 -8.91 3.68
CA GLN A 100 -0.85 -8.17 4.94
C GLN A 100 -1.37 -6.73 4.79
N TRP A 101 -1.15 -6.08 3.64
CA TRP A 101 -1.76 -4.79 3.33
C TRP A 101 -3.30 -4.86 3.40
N PHE A 102 -3.89 -5.90 2.81
CA PHE A 102 -5.33 -6.07 2.77
C PHE A 102 -5.92 -6.38 4.16
N GLU A 103 -5.27 -7.26 4.93
CA GLU A 103 -5.67 -7.57 6.30
C GLU A 103 -5.58 -6.35 7.22
N ALA A 104 -4.50 -5.56 7.11
CA ALA A 104 -4.33 -4.32 7.87
C ALA A 104 -5.41 -3.28 7.53
N ALA A 105 -5.79 -3.18 6.25
CA ALA A 105 -6.82 -2.22 5.84
C ALA A 105 -8.17 -2.57 6.44
N LEU A 106 -8.54 -3.86 6.39
CA LEU A 106 -9.78 -4.35 7.00
C LEU A 106 -9.76 -4.21 8.52
N SER A 107 -8.60 -4.31 9.18
CA SER A 107 -8.49 -4.15 10.64
C SER A 107 -8.76 -2.72 11.12
N GLU A 108 -8.59 -1.73 10.25
CA GLU A 108 -8.87 -0.31 10.54
C GLU A 108 -10.28 0.10 10.12
N ASP A 109 -11.17 -0.86 9.81
CA ASP A 109 -12.51 -0.64 9.27
C ASP A 109 -12.53 0.13 7.93
N ALA A 110 -11.48 -0.01 7.12
CA ALA A 110 -11.49 0.52 5.77
C ALA A 110 -12.61 -0.13 4.95
N ASP A 111 -13.25 0.66 4.06
CA ASP A 111 -14.35 0.19 3.20
C ASP A 111 -13.95 -1.13 2.49
N PRO A 112 -14.67 -2.24 2.74
CA PRO A 112 -14.30 -3.56 2.22
C PRO A 112 -14.28 -3.62 0.69
N LEU A 113 -15.13 -2.84 0.00
CA LEU A 113 -15.14 -2.78 -1.46
C LEU A 113 -13.91 -2.04 -1.96
N LYS A 114 -13.55 -0.92 -1.34
CA LYS A 114 -12.32 -0.17 -1.68
C LYS A 114 -11.09 -1.03 -1.46
N SER A 115 -10.98 -1.68 -0.29
CA SER A 115 -9.87 -2.56 0.06
C SER A 115 -9.73 -3.73 -0.92
N ARG A 116 -10.85 -4.34 -1.34
CA ARG A 116 -10.83 -5.43 -2.34
C ARG A 116 -10.42 -4.95 -3.72
N LEU A 117 -10.96 -3.81 -4.18
CA LEU A 117 -10.59 -3.22 -5.46
C LEU A 117 -9.11 -2.85 -5.50
N ALA A 118 -8.60 -2.24 -4.43
CA ALA A 118 -7.19 -1.93 -4.24
C ALA A 118 -6.30 -3.17 -4.32
N TYR A 119 -6.67 -4.22 -3.58
CA TYR A 119 -5.95 -5.48 -3.55
C TYR A 119 -5.93 -6.17 -4.93
N LEU A 120 -7.08 -6.23 -5.61
CA LEU A 120 -7.19 -6.75 -6.98
C LEU A 120 -6.29 -5.98 -7.94
N ALA A 121 -6.23 -4.66 -7.80
CA ALA A 121 -5.38 -3.82 -8.64
C ALA A 121 -3.90 -4.09 -8.49
N MET A 122 -3.41 -4.25 -7.25
CA MET A 122 -2.02 -4.60 -6.98
C MET A 122 -1.66 -5.91 -7.69
N ARG A 123 -2.55 -6.90 -7.64
CA ARG A 123 -2.40 -8.18 -8.35
C ARG A 123 -2.45 -8.03 -9.87
N MET A 124 -3.40 -7.26 -10.40
CA MET A 124 -3.54 -7.03 -11.85
C MET A 124 -2.34 -6.28 -12.42
N ARG A 125 -1.85 -5.24 -11.74
CA ARG A 125 -0.62 -4.50 -12.12
C ARG A 125 0.56 -5.45 -12.23
N ARG A 126 0.69 -6.39 -11.28
CA ARG A 126 1.76 -7.38 -11.28
C ARG A 126 1.62 -8.36 -12.43
N PHE A 127 0.42 -8.92 -12.64
CA PHE A 127 0.14 -9.81 -13.75
C PHE A 127 0.49 -9.16 -15.09
N TRP A 128 0.12 -7.90 -15.27
CA TRP A 128 0.40 -7.16 -16.50
C TRP A 128 1.90 -6.89 -16.71
N ARG A 129 2.65 -6.57 -15.65
CA ARG A 129 4.12 -6.45 -15.71
C ARG A 129 4.77 -7.78 -16.12
N TRP A 130 4.34 -8.88 -15.53
CA TRP A 130 4.81 -10.22 -15.86
C TRP A 130 4.49 -10.61 -17.31
N ALA A 131 3.26 -10.35 -17.77
CA ALA A 131 2.84 -10.65 -19.13
C ALA A 131 3.68 -9.86 -20.16
N LYS A 132 4.05 -8.62 -19.84
CA LYS A 132 4.91 -7.77 -20.68
C LYS A 132 6.40 -8.12 -20.63
N SER A 133 6.88 -8.73 -19.56
CA SER A 133 8.27 -9.16 -19.44
C SER A 133 8.55 -10.50 -20.12
N ARG A 134 7.54 -11.18 -20.68
CA ARG A 134 7.76 -12.36 -21.52
C ARG A 134 8.43 -11.94 -22.83
N PRO A 135 9.52 -12.59 -23.26
CA PRO A 135 10.05 -12.40 -24.60
C PRO A 135 8.94 -12.73 -25.60
N ARG A 136 8.74 -11.87 -26.60
CA ARG A 136 7.92 -12.25 -27.76
C ARG A 136 8.70 -13.35 -28.48
N SER A 137 8.24 -14.59 -28.35
CA SER A 137 8.65 -15.70 -29.22
C SER A 137 8.20 -15.41 -30.64
#